data_AF-A0A662IAG1-F1
#
_entry.id   AF-A0A662IAG1-F1
#
_cell.length_a   1.000
_cell.length_b   1.000
_cell.length_c   1.000
_cell.angle_alpha   90.00
_cell.angle_beta   90.00
_cell.angle_gamma   90.00
#
_symmetry.space_group_name_H-M   'P 1'
#
loop_
_entity.id
_entity.type
_entity.pdbx_description
1 polymer ?
#
loop_
_entity_poly.entity_id
_entity_poly.type
_entity_poly.pdbx_seq_one_letter_code
_entity_poly.pdbx_strand_id
1 'polypeptide(L)'
;MDDAHNYVVDALGGWVEIDVKELDEEEVMKALMEGKFYSSSGVRLEHLELREGLIHVKTNGAKVFKVLSAGARGAYLSVELLERLSKSDNLPVSVEMWEEEGGKGFRLEVGRETAGSSVKVTGRLVNGRFVELRVEGHLPLRRYARLELVDELGRAAWVNPVKVRT
;
A
#
# COMPACT_ATOMS: atom_id res chain seq x y z
N MET A 1 -2.65 -0.38 -17.51
CA MET A 1 -3.26 0.65 -18.36
C MET A 1 -3.59 -0.07 -19.63
N ASP A 2 -4.85 -0.39 -19.87
CA ASP A 2 -5.18 -1.12 -21.09
C ASP A 2 -5.38 -0.16 -22.25
N ASP A 3 -4.31 0.56 -22.59
CA ASP A 3 -4.18 1.32 -23.82
C ASP A 3 -4.19 0.34 -25.02
N ALA A 4 -5.30 -0.41 -25.15
CA ALA A 4 -5.47 -1.55 -26.03
C ALA A 4 -5.55 -1.07 -27.47
N HIS A 5 -4.46 -1.29 -28.20
CA HIS A 5 -4.38 -1.06 -29.63
C HIS A 5 -4.62 -2.34 -30.44
N ASN A 6 -5.09 -3.42 -29.80
CA ASN A 6 -5.26 -4.73 -30.43
C ASN A 6 -6.63 -5.33 -30.09
N TYR A 7 -7.46 -5.54 -31.11
CA TYR A 7 -8.87 -5.97 -30.97
C TYR A 7 -9.07 -7.50 -30.96
N VAL A 8 -7.99 -8.28 -31.09
CA VAL A 8 -8.06 -9.76 -31.24
C VAL A 8 -7.90 -10.48 -29.90
N VAL A 9 -7.11 -9.92 -28.99
CA VAL A 9 -6.95 -10.42 -27.62
C VAL A 9 -7.25 -9.27 -26.69
N ASP A 10 -8.35 -9.40 -25.96
CA ASP A 10 -8.79 -8.39 -25.02
C ASP A 10 -7.78 -8.29 -23.86
N ALA A 11 -7.24 -7.11 -23.65
CA ALA A 11 -6.20 -6.85 -22.67
C ALA A 11 -6.78 -6.27 -21.37
N LEU A 12 -8.00 -6.73 -20.99
CA LEU A 12 -8.80 -6.44 -19.78
C LEU A 12 -8.09 -6.69 -18.43
N GLY A 13 -6.78 -6.59 -18.38
CA GLY A 13 -6.00 -6.62 -17.17
C GLY A 13 -5.93 -5.27 -16.47
N GLY A 14 -6.70 -4.24 -16.83
CA GLY A 14 -6.63 -2.92 -16.19
C GLY A 14 -8.00 -2.31 -15.92
N TRP A 15 -8.19 -1.71 -14.73
CA TRP A 15 -9.41 -1.00 -14.37
C TRP A 15 -9.12 0.18 -13.42
N VAL A 16 -10.14 1.01 -13.18
CA VAL A 16 -10.16 1.95 -12.05
C VAL A 16 -11.29 1.55 -11.10
N GLU A 17 -11.08 1.71 -9.81
CA GLU A 17 -12.15 1.64 -8.80
C GLU A 17 -12.30 3.04 -8.19
N ILE A 18 -13.54 3.51 -8.17
CA ILE A 18 -13.91 4.91 -7.94
C ILE A 18 -14.67 4.99 -6.60
N ASP A 19 -14.28 5.92 -5.75
CA ASP A 19 -14.88 6.15 -4.44
C ASP A 19 -16.04 7.14 -4.56
N VAL A 20 -17.26 6.61 -4.60
CA VAL A 20 -18.52 7.35 -4.73
C VAL A 20 -19.49 6.96 -3.62
N LYS A 21 -20.35 7.91 -3.22
CA LYS A 21 -21.42 7.64 -2.25
C LYS A 21 -22.58 6.88 -2.86
N GLU A 22 -22.90 7.20 -4.12
CA GLU A 22 -24.00 6.64 -4.89
C GLU A 22 -23.51 6.31 -6.30
N LEU A 23 -24.09 5.28 -6.91
CA LEU A 23 -23.73 4.83 -8.25
C LEU A 23 -24.56 5.59 -9.30
N ASP A 24 -24.22 6.86 -9.49
CA ASP A 24 -24.79 7.74 -10.52
C ASP A 24 -23.70 8.47 -11.31
N GLU A 25 -24.06 8.98 -12.48
CA GLU A 25 -23.12 9.61 -13.41
C GLU A 25 -22.45 10.86 -12.83
N GLU A 26 -23.19 11.72 -12.13
CA GLU A 26 -22.67 12.98 -11.62
C GLU A 26 -21.64 12.74 -10.51
N GLU A 27 -21.93 11.83 -9.57
CA GLU A 27 -21.01 11.49 -8.50
C GLU A 27 -19.77 10.74 -9.02
N VAL A 28 -19.92 9.85 -10.02
CA VAL A 28 -18.77 9.22 -10.69
C VAL A 28 -17.89 10.25 -11.37
N MET A 29 -18.46 11.16 -12.14
CA MET A 29 -17.71 12.20 -12.85
C MET A 29 -16.99 13.13 -11.88
N LYS A 30 -17.66 13.53 -10.80
CA LYS A 30 -17.08 14.32 -9.72
C LYS A 30 -15.93 13.60 -9.03
N ALA A 31 -16.09 12.33 -8.67
CA ALA A 31 -15.04 11.54 -8.04
C ALA A 31 -13.81 11.41 -8.95
N LEU A 32 -14.01 11.19 -10.25
CA LEU A 32 -12.91 11.18 -11.23
C LEU A 32 -12.18 12.52 -11.30
N MET A 33 -12.92 13.64 -11.38
CA MET A 33 -12.34 14.99 -11.40
C MET A 33 -11.58 15.33 -10.11
N GLU A 34 -12.06 14.85 -8.97
CA GLU A 34 -11.44 15.04 -7.65
C GLU A 34 -10.27 14.07 -7.38
N GLY A 35 -10.03 13.09 -8.27
CA GLY A 35 -9.00 12.09 -8.08
C GLY A 35 -9.35 11.01 -7.03
N LYS A 36 -10.63 10.84 -6.71
CA LYS A 36 -11.16 9.82 -5.79
C LYS A 36 -11.30 8.47 -6.48
N PHE A 37 -10.20 7.96 -6.99
CA PHE A 37 -10.11 6.65 -7.61
C PHE A 37 -8.68 6.12 -7.48
N TYR A 38 -8.52 4.84 -7.78
CA TYR A 38 -7.21 4.25 -8.01
C TYR A 38 -7.25 3.38 -9.26
N SER A 39 -6.10 3.21 -9.92
CA SER A 39 -5.96 2.29 -11.04
C SER A 39 -5.44 0.95 -10.56
N SER A 40 -5.87 -0.15 -11.17
CA SER A 40 -5.38 -1.48 -10.84
C SER A 40 -5.24 -2.37 -12.07
N SER A 41 -4.43 -3.42 -11.91
CA SER A 41 -4.36 -4.55 -12.83
C SER A 41 -4.54 -5.92 -12.18
N GLY A 42 -4.87 -5.99 -10.89
CA GLY A 42 -4.99 -7.26 -10.15
C GLY A 42 -5.30 -7.09 -8.68
N VAL A 43 -4.69 -6.08 -8.06
CA VAL A 43 -4.81 -5.82 -6.62
C VAL A 43 -6.05 -4.97 -6.35
N ARG A 44 -6.90 -5.41 -5.42
CA ARG A 44 -8.07 -4.66 -4.99
C ARG A 44 -7.82 -4.06 -3.61
N LEU A 45 -8.13 -2.78 -3.45
CA LEU A 45 -8.15 -2.11 -2.16
C LEU A 45 -9.53 -2.24 -1.54
N GLU A 46 -9.57 -2.74 -0.31
CA GLU A 46 -10.79 -2.84 0.50
C GLU A 46 -10.91 -1.66 1.46
N HIS A 47 -9.77 -1.09 1.85
CA HIS A 47 -9.69 0.10 2.67
C HIS A 47 -8.40 0.85 2.37
N LEU A 48 -8.47 2.17 2.36
CA LEU A 48 -7.30 3.04 2.29
C LEU A 48 -7.54 4.28 3.15
N GLU A 49 -6.65 4.49 4.11
CA GLU A 49 -6.55 5.71 4.89
C GLU A 49 -5.11 6.21 4.80
N LEU A 50 -4.92 7.40 4.23
CA LEU A 50 -3.62 8.02 4.08
C LEU A 50 -3.70 9.45 4.59
N ARG A 51 -2.99 9.70 5.69
CA ARG A 51 -2.82 11.03 6.29
C ARG A 51 -1.41 11.18 6.87
N GLU A 52 -1.11 12.35 7.38
CA GLU A 52 0.16 12.57 8.09
C GLU A 52 0.29 11.61 9.28
N GLY A 53 1.41 10.89 9.34
CA GLY A 53 1.70 9.92 10.40
C GLY A 53 0.94 8.60 10.34
N LEU A 54 0.06 8.38 9.36
CA LEU A 54 -0.68 7.12 9.19
C LEU A 54 -0.88 6.74 7.73
N ILE A 55 -0.53 5.49 7.41
CA ILE A 55 -0.99 4.79 6.22
C ILE A 55 -1.63 3.49 6.66
N HIS A 56 -2.92 3.28 6.38
CA HIS A 56 -3.62 2.04 6.64
C HIS A 56 -4.26 1.55 5.35
N VAL A 57 -3.93 0.32 4.98
CA VAL A 57 -4.47 -0.33 3.79
C VAL A 57 -5.00 -1.71 4.13
N LYS A 58 -6.15 -2.07 3.54
CA LYS A 58 -6.64 -3.44 3.44
C LYS A 58 -6.78 -3.81 1.98
N THR A 59 -6.43 -5.03 1.63
CA THR A 59 -6.38 -5.48 0.24
C THR A 59 -6.64 -6.98 0.13
N ASN A 60 -7.08 -7.42 -1.05
CA ASN A 60 -7.28 -8.83 -1.36
C ASN A 60 -5.97 -9.66 -1.36
N GLY A 61 -4.81 -9.00 -1.36
CA GLY A 61 -3.51 -9.65 -1.20
C GLY A 61 -2.42 -9.01 -2.05
N ALA A 62 -1.38 -8.48 -1.40
CA ALA A 62 -0.19 -7.95 -2.07
C ALA A 62 1.09 -8.61 -1.55
N LYS A 63 2.11 -8.72 -2.40
CA LYS A 63 3.48 -9.15 -2.03
C LYS A 63 4.39 -7.98 -1.70
N VAL A 64 4.11 -6.81 -2.28
CA VAL A 64 4.93 -5.61 -2.13
C VAL A 64 4.03 -4.42 -1.84
N PHE A 65 4.46 -3.59 -0.90
CA PHE A 65 3.87 -2.32 -0.54
C PHE A 65 4.94 -1.23 -0.71
N LYS A 66 4.64 -0.19 -1.48
CA LYS A 66 5.53 0.94 -1.74
C LYS A 66 4.80 2.25 -1.49
N VAL A 67 5.50 3.17 -0.84
CA VAL A 67 5.07 4.57 -0.71
C VAL A 67 6.08 5.41 -1.46
N LEU A 68 5.64 6.17 -2.45
CA LEU A 68 6.45 7.09 -3.24
C LEU A 68 6.16 8.51 -2.81
N SER A 69 7.20 9.32 -2.66
CA SER A 69 7.10 10.71 -2.22
C SER A 69 8.15 11.59 -2.92
N ALA A 70 8.00 12.91 -2.83
CA ALA A 70 8.84 13.82 -3.59
C ALA A 70 10.34 13.74 -3.18
N GLY A 71 11.22 13.85 -4.18
CA GLY A 71 12.67 13.82 -4.00
C GLY A 71 13.21 12.43 -3.66
N ALA A 72 12.70 11.40 -4.34
CA ALA A 72 13.12 9.99 -4.18
C ALA A 72 12.99 9.47 -2.73
N ARG A 73 12.03 10.00 -1.98
CA ARG A 73 11.70 9.53 -0.62
C ARG A 73 10.53 8.56 -0.68
N GLY A 74 10.39 7.75 0.37
CA GLY A 74 9.33 6.76 0.41
C GLY A 74 9.54 5.68 1.46
N ALA A 75 8.77 4.61 1.33
CA ALA A 75 8.90 3.39 2.10
C ALA A 75 8.70 2.18 1.18
N TYR A 76 9.34 1.07 1.51
CA TYR A 76 9.22 -0.19 0.79
C TYR A 76 9.15 -1.33 1.80
N LEU A 77 8.18 -2.22 1.63
CA LEU A 77 8.10 -3.47 2.36
C LEU A 77 7.59 -4.56 1.42
N SER A 78 8.34 -5.66 1.33
CA SER A 78 7.87 -6.88 0.69
C SER A 78 7.75 -8.00 1.72
N VAL A 79 6.96 -9.02 1.39
CA VAL A 79 6.86 -10.23 2.23
C VAL A 79 8.24 -10.86 2.42
N GLU A 80 9.03 -10.93 1.35
CA GLU A 80 10.40 -11.46 1.41
C GLU A 80 11.31 -10.61 2.31
N LEU A 81 11.21 -9.27 2.24
CA LEU A 81 11.98 -8.39 3.12
C LEU A 81 11.58 -8.60 4.58
N LEU A 82 10.28 -8.67 4.87
CA LEU A 82 9.78 -8.93 6.22
C LEU A 82 10.30 -10.27 6.76
N GLU A 83 10.27 -11.33 5.97
CA GLU A 83 10.80 -12.65 6.34
C GLU A 83 12.32 -12.68 6.52
N ARG A 84 13.06 -11.83 5.80
CA ARG A 84 14.51 -11.67 5.99
C ARG A 84 14.82 -10.88 7.24
N LEU A 85 14.06 -9.82 7.52
CA LEU A 85 14.19 -9.01 8.72
C LEU A 85 13.86 -9.82 9.98
N SER A 86 12.84 -10.69 9.94
CA SER A 86 12.48 -11.55 11.08
C SER A 86 13.51 -12.61 11.45
N LYS A 87 14.52 -12.82 10.60
CA LYS A 87 15.63 -13.76 10.81
C LYS A 87 16.95 -13.05 11.09
N SER A 88 16.95 -11.71 11.22
CA SER A 88 18.17 -10.92 11.34
C SER A 88 18.22 -10.16 12.66
N ASP A 89 19.24 -10.46 13.48
CA ASP A 89 19.44 -9.80 14.78
C ASP A 89 20.39 -8.59 14.72
N ASN A 90 20.98 -8.31 13.55
CA ASN A 90 22.05 -7.32 13.38
C ASN A 90 21.58 -5.97 12.80
N LEU A 91 20.27 -5.76 12.68
CA LEU A 91 19.69 -4.55 12.12
C LEU A 91 19.01 -3.72 13.22
N PRO A 92 18.95 -2.38 13.10
CA PRO A 92 18.23 -1.51 14.04
C PRO A 92 16.71 -1.60 13.82
N VAL A 93 16.20 -2.82 13.81
CA VAL A 93 14.83 -3.19 13.45
C VAL A 93 14.40 -4.32 14.38
N SER A 94 13.22 -4.21 14.99
CA SER A 94 12.59 -5.34 15.70
C SER A 94 11.45 -5.89 14.85
N VAL A 95 11.34 -7.22 14.79
CA VAL A 95 10.25 -7.91 14.10
C VAL A 95 9.66 -8.96 15.03
N GLU A 96 8.37 -8.85 15.27
CA GLU A 96 7.56 -9.85 15.98
C GLU A 96 6.56 -10.43 14.98
N MET A 97 6.44 -11.76 14.92
CA MET A 97 5.44 -12.45 14.11
C MET A 97 4.74 -13.49 14.97
N TRP A 98 3.44 -13.65 14.78
CA TRP A 98 2.64 -14.63 15.51
C TRP A 98 1.57 -15.25 14.61
N GLU A 99 1.16 -16.47 14.94
CA GLU A 99 0.07 -17.15 14.24
C GLU A 99 -1.28 -16.57 14.71
N GLU A 100 -2.20 -16.39 13.77
CA GLU A 100 -3.59 -15.99 14.04
C GLU A 100 -4.54 -16.85 13.21
N GLU A 101 -5.84 -16.83 13.53
CA GLU A 101 -6.83 -17.58 12.75
C GLU A 101 -6.79 -17.17 11.27
N GLY A 102 -6.40 -18.10 10.39
CA GLY A 102 -6.35 -17.90 8.94
C GLY A 102 -5.14 -17.12 8.43
N GLY A 103 -4.10 -16.88 9.24
CA GLY A 103 -2.92 -16.15 8.79
C GLY A 103 -1.87 -15.90 9.86
N LYS A 104 -1.04 -14.88 9.64
CA LYS A 104 -0.02 -14.42 10.60
C LYS A 104 -0.14 -12.94 10.85
N GLY A 105 -0.11 -12.53 12.10
CA GLY A 105 0.10 -11.15 12.48
C GLY A 105 1.58 -10.81 12.50
N PHE A 106 1.93 -9.55 12.24
CA PHE A 106 3.29 -9.07 12.43
C PHE A 106 3.33 -7.64 12.96
N ARG A 107 4.44 -7.34 13.63
CA ARG A 107 4.85 -6.00 14.04
C ARG A 107 6.32 -5.82 13.67
N LEU A 108 6.61 -4.69 13.05
CA LEU A 108 7.93 -4.26 12.62
C LEU A 108 8.14 -2.85 13.20
N GLU A 109 9.20 -2.63 13.94
CA GLU A 109 9.58 -1.28 14.39
C GLU A 109 10.95 -0.93 13.83
N VAL A 110 11.03 0.24 13.19
CA VAL A 110 12.25 0.74 12.55
C VAL A 110 12.66 2.06 13.22
N GLY A 111 13.92 2.14 13.62
CA GLY A 111 14.51 3.34 14.22
C GLY A 111 14.70 3.25 15.74
N ARG A 112 15.48 4.17 16.31
CA ARG A 112 15.68 4.32 17.76
C ARG A 112 14.82 5.49 18.25
N GLU A 113 14.11 5.29 19.36
CA GLU A 113 13.28 6.31 20.03
C GLU A 113 14.03 7.65 20.25
N THR A 114 15.34 7.56 20.50
CA THR A 114 16.25 8.71 20.69
C THR A 114 16.45 9.60 19.46
N ALA A 115 16.07 9.18 18.26
CA ALA A 115 16.17 9.97 17.03
C ALA A 115 14.86 10.68 16.63
N GLY A 116 13.79 10.55 17.43
CA GLY A 116 12.51 11.24 17.19
C GLY A 116 11.76 10.77 15.94
N SER A 117 12.09 9.60 15.39
CA SER A 117 11.46 9.05 14.19
C SER A 117 11.44 7.52 14.26
N SER A 118 10.63 6.98 15.17
CA SER A 118 10.25 5.56 15.10
C SER A 118 9.10 5.40 14.11
N VAL A 119 9.21 4.38 13.27
CA VAL A 119 8.12 3.93 12.39
C VAL A 119 7.69 2.55 12.87
N LYS A 120 6.41 2.42 13.20
CA LYS A 120 5.78 1.16 13.56
C LYS A 120 4.95 0.68 12.38
N VAL A 121 5.18 -0.54 11.95
CA VAL A 121 4.40 -1.21 10.92
C VAL A 121 3.75 -2.43 11.54
N THR A 122 2.43 -2.49 11.53
CA THR A 122 1.67 -3.69 11.91
C THR A 122 0.88 -4.18 10.72
N GLY A 123 0.62 -5.47 10.64
CA GLY A 123 -0.22 -5.97 9.58
C GLY A 123 -0.51 -7.45 9.70
N ARG A 124 -1.18 -7.95 8.67
CA ARG A 124 -1.61 -9.34 8.58
C ARG A 124 -1.22 -9.94 7.24
N LEU A 125 -0.69 -11.15 7.31
CA LEU A 125 -0.35 -12.00 6.18
C LEU A 125 -1.34 -13.16 6.09
N VAL A 126 -1.89 -13.41 4.89
CA VAL A 126 -2.69 -14.60 4.59
C VAL A 126 -2.09 -15.26 3.35
N ASN A 127 -1.76 -16.55 3.42
CA ASN A 127 -1.10 -17.29 2.34
C ASN A 127 0.15 -16.57 1.77
N GLY A 128 0.92 -15.94 2.67
CA GLY A 128 2.12 -15.18 2.32
C GLY A 128 1.85 -13.90 1.54
N ARG A 129 0.65 -13.30 1.63
CA ARG A 129 0.31 -12.00 1.05
C ARG A 129 -0.14 -11.05 2.15
N PHE A 130 0.26 -9.78 2.07
CA PHE A 130 -0.30 -8.72 2.90
C PHE A 130 -1.78 -8.54 2.56
N VAL A 131 -2.65 -8.74 3.54
CA VAL A 131 -4.08 -8.39 3.44
C VAL A 131 -4.42 -7.14 4.24
N GLU A 132 -3.56 -6.79 5.21
CA GLU A 132 -3.65 -5.56 5.98
C GLU A 132 -2.25 -5.05 6.33
N LEU A 133 -2.05 -3.75 6.21
CA LEU A 133 -0.81 -3.04 6.54
C LEU A 133 -1.17 -1.69 7.14
N ARG A 134 -0.61 -1.39 8.31
CA ARG A 134 -0.76 -0.13 9.02
C ARG A 134 0.63 0.38 9.38
N VAL A 135 0.96 1.57 8.89
CA VAL A 135 2.23 2.26 9.11
C VAL A 135 1.95 3.51 9.93
N GLU A 136 2.51 3.59 11.12
CA GLU A 136 2.34 4.68 12.07
C GLU A 136 3.71 5.30 12.41
N GLY A 137 3.72 6.62 12.59
CA GLY A 137 4.93 7.37 12.96
C GLY A 137 5.46 8.28 11.85
N HIS A 138 6.66 8.82 12.07
CA HIS A 138 7.20 9.87 11.19
C HIS A 138 7.83 9.26 9.93
N LEU A 139 7.04 9.16 8.85
CA LEU A 139 7.55 8.81 7.54
C LEU A 139 8.23 10.02 6.88
N PRO A 140 9.33 9.83 6.13
CA PRO A 140 10.05 10.90 5.45
C PRO A 140 9.30 11.39 4.19
N LEU A 141 8.01 11.69 4.29
CA LEU A 141 7.17 12.10 3.17
C LEU A 141 7.32 13.61 2.93
N ARG A 142 7.26 14.02 1.65
CA ARG A 142 7.30 15.41 1.20
C ARG A 142 6.34 15.65 0.06
N ARG A 143 5.58 16.75 0.12
CA ARG A 143 4.62 17.25 -0.89
C ARG A 143 3.44 16.30 -1.19
N TYR A 144 3.71 15.03 -1.46
CA TYR A 144 2.71 14.00 -1.69
C TYR A 144 3.18 12.65 -1.17
N ALA A 145 2.22 11.74 -0.99
CA ALA A 145 2.48 10.31 -0.89
C ALA A 145 1.59 9.58 -1.90
N ARG A 146 2.19 8.63 -2.62
CA ARG A 146 1.50 7.76 -3.58
C ARG A 146 1.73 6.33 -3.16
N LEU A 147 0.65 5.57 -3.03
CA LEU A 147 0.72 4.17 -2.66
C LEU A 147 0.70 3.28 -3.90
N GLU A 148 1.58 2.28 -3.92
CA GLU A 148 1.61 1.21 -4.91
C GLU A 148 1.67 -0.14 -4.18
N LEU A 149 0.76 -1.05 -4.55
CA LEU A 149 0.76 -2.43 -4.07
C LEU A 149 0.93 -3.35 -5.27
N VAL A 150 1.71 -4.41 -5.12
CA VAL A 150 1.99 -5.37 -6.20
C VAL A 150 1.78 -6.79 -5.70
N ASP A 151 1.06 -7.62 -6.46
CA ASP A 151 0.86 -9.04 -6.16
C ASP A 151 2.00 -9.93 -6.71
N GLU A 152 1.89 -11.24 -6.51
CA GLU A 152 2.90 -12.21 -6.96
C GLU A 152 3.03 -12.35 -8.47
N LEU A 153 2.03 -11.93 -9.24
CA LEU A 153 2.05 -11.95 -10.70
C LEU A 153 2.57 -10.62 -11.28
N GLY A 154 2.97 -9.68 -10.42
CA GLY A 154 3.41 -8.35 -10.82
C GLY A 154 2.26 -7.40 -11.17
N ARG A 155 1.01 -7.79 -10.95
CA ARG A 155 -0.15 -6.91 -11.11
C ARG A 155 -0.21 -5.96 -9.93
N ALA A 156 -0.70 -4.74 -10.13
CA ALA A 156 -0.56 -3.70 -9.14
C ALA A 156 -1.79 -2.82 -8.99
N ALA A 157 -1.91 -2.19 -7.84
CA ALA A 157 -2.81 -1.07 -7.59
C ALA A 157 -1.97 0.20 -7.39
N TRP A 158 -2.34 1.26 -8.09
CA TRP A 158 -1.72 2.58 -7.98
C TRP A 158 -2.77 3.60 -7.52
N VAL A 159 -2.58 4.09 -6.31
CA VAL A 159 -3.41 5.16 -5.74
C VAL A 159 -2.99 6.51 -6.34
N ASN A 160 -3.93 7.44 -6.47
CA ASN A 160 -3.61 8.82 -6.79
C ASN A 160 -2.76 9.48 -5.68
N PRO A 161 -1.82 10.37 -6.03
CA PRO A 161 -1.01 11.06 -5.03
C PRO A 161 -1.87 11.89 -4.06
N VAL A 162 -1.74 11.63 -2.76
CA VAL A 162 -2.38 12.43 -1.72
C VAL A 162 -1.40 13.48 -1.24
N LYS A 163 -1.83 14.75 -1.16
CA LYS A 163 -1.01 15.83 -0.60
C LYS A 163 -0.73 15.56 0.87
N VAL A 164 0.54 15.65 1.26
CA VAL A 164 0.97 15.58 2.66
C VAL A 164 1.56 16.94 3.03
N ARG A 165 1.13 17.47 4.17
CA ARG A 165 1.74 18.68 4.74
C ARG A 165 3.13 18.30 5.23
N THR A 166 4.10 19.16 4.98
CA THR A 166 5.50 19.00 5.39
C THR A 166 5.92 20.28 6.08
#